data_AF-A0A4Y3R2R1-F1
#
_entry.id   AF-A0A4Y3R2R1-F1
#
_cell.length_a   1.000
_cell.length_b   1.000
_cell.length_c   1.000
_cell.angle_alpha   90.00
_cell.angle_beta   90.00
_cell.angle_gamma   90.00
#
_symmetry.space_group_name_H-M   'P 1'
#
loop_
_entity.id
_entity.type
_entity.pdbx_description
1 polymer ?
#
loop_
_entity_poly.entity_id
_entity_poly.type
_entity_poly.pdbx_seq_one_letter_code
_entity_poly.pdbx_strand_id
1 'polypeptide(L)'
;MSPRRLALVTAPRTGEAFESWVGRMARVNRCPPAEVATMMGLGLRGASADVRPPLFGVRSDDVVRRTVFAATGVPDERVDAMHLSVFEGVR
;
A
#
# COMPACT_ATOMS: atom_id res chain seq x y z
N MET A 1 8.64 6.17 9.87
CA MET A 1 7.54 6.90 10.54
C MET A 1 6.54 5.87 11.03
N SER A 2 5.94 6.07 12.20
CA SER A 2 4.88 5.18 12.68
C SER A 2 3.60 5.35 11.85
N PRO A 3 2.87 4.26 11.53
CA PRO A 3 1.61 4.36 10.81
C PRO A 3 0.59 5.17 11.62
N ARG A 4 -0.23 5.94 10.90
CA ARG A 4 -1.36 6.72 11.43
C ARG A 4 -2.65 6.14 10.86
N ARG A 5 -3.67 6.03 11.71
CA ARG A 5 -4.99 5.54 11.29
C ARG A 5 -5.60 6.48 10.27
N LEU A 6 -6.03 5.96 9.13
CA LEU A 6 -6.73 6.74 8.11
C LEU A 6 -8.16 7.06 8.55
N ALA A 7 -8.64 8.25 8.22
CA ALA A 7 -10.00 8.70 8.54
C ALA A 7 -11.05 7.89 7.76
N LEU A 8 -10.81 7.67 6.47
CA LEU A 8 -11.66 6.84 5.62
C LEU A 8 -10.83 5.72 5.00
N VAL A 9 -11.21 4.48 5.32
CA VAL A 9 -10.63 3.27 4.72
C VAL A 9 -11.67 2.65 3.80
N THR A 10 -11.28 2.40 2.55
CA THR A 10 -12.12 1.64 1.63
C THR A 10 -11.63 0.20 1.59
N ALA A 11 -12.54 -0.78 1.62
CA ALA A 11 -12.13 -2.18 1.50
C ALA A 11 -11.47 -2.44 0.13
N PRO A 12 -10.37 -3.24 0.06
CA PRO A 12 -9.81 -3.70 -1.21
C PRO A 12 -10.84 -4.51 -2.01
N ARG A 13 -10.84 -4.36 -3.33
CA ARG A 13 -11.63 -5.21 -4.24
C ARG A 13 -10.86 -6.46 -4.60
N THR A 14 -11.57 -7.54 -4.94
CA THR A 14 -10.93 -8.79 -5.38
C THR A 14 -10.16 -8.55 -6.69
N GLY A 15 -8.89 -8.94 -6.72
CA GLY A 15 -7.99 -8.74 -7.87
C GLY A 15 -7.51 -7.30 -8.08
N GLU A 16 -7.79 -6.37 -7.15
CA GLU A 16 -7.31 -5.00 -7.23
C GLU A 16 -5.80 -4.95 -6.94
N ALA A 17 -5.03 -4.20 -7.74
CA ALA A 17 -3.62 -3.97 -7.47
C ALA A 17 -3.45 -3.03 -6.26
N PHE A 18 -2.37 -3.20 -5.50
CA PHE A 18 -2.12 -2.42 -4.28
C PHE A 18 -2.13 -0.90 -4.55
N GLU A 19 -1.44 -0.47 -5.60
CA GLU A 19 -1.41 0.95 -6.01
C GLU A 19 -2.79 1.52 -6.37
N SER A 20 -3.64 0.70 -7.00
CA SER A 20 -4.99 1.08 -7.40
C SER A 20 -5.86 1.29 -6.17
N TRP A 21 -5.75 0.38 -5.20
CA TRP A 21 -6.44 0.49 -3.91
C TRP A 21 -6.02 1.75 -3.14
N VAL A 22 -4.71 2.05 -3.05
CA VAL A 22 -4.21 3.27 -2.42
C VAL A 22 -4.67 4.53 -3.15
N GLY A 23 -4.67 4.53 -4.49
CA GLY A 23 -5.19 5.64 -5.29
C GLY A 23 -6.68 5.90 -5.04
N ARG A 24 -7.47 4.83 -4.86
CA ARG A 24 -8.90 4.94 -4.51
C ARG A 24 -9.11 5.49 -3.10
N MET A 25 -8.30 5.05 -2.13
CA MET A 25 -8.32 5.64 -0.78
C MET A 25 -7.95 7.12 -0.82
N ALA A 26 -6.94 7.51 -1.60
CA ALA A 26 -6.51 8.90 -1.76
C ALA A 26 -7.64 9.77 -2.33
N ARG A 27 -8.35 9.28 -3.35
CA ARG A 27 -9.53 9.95 -3.91
C ARG A 27 -10.63 10.18 -2.87
N VAL A 28 -10.92 9.17 -2.04
CA VAL A 28 -11.96 9.27 -0.99
C VAL A 28 -11.54 10.23 0.13
N ASN A 29 -10.26 10.24 0.50
CA ASN A 29 -9.70 11.16 1.51
C ASN A 29 -9.35 12.54 0.94
N ARG A 30 -9.53 12.77 -0.36
CA ARG A 30 -9.21 14.02 -1.09
C ARG A 30 -7.76 14.49 -0.88
N CYS A 31 -6.82 13.55 -0.89
CA CYS A 31 -5.40 13.84 -0.74
C CYS A 31 -4.56 13.15 -1.83
N PRO A 32 -3.28 13.53 -2.01
CA PRO A 32 -2.38 12.82 -2.92
C PRO A 32 -2.11 11.37 -2.46
N PRO A 33 -1.93 10.40 -3.37
CA PRO A 33 -1.60 9.01 -3.01
C PRO A 33 -0.35 8.86 -2.14
N ALA A 34 0.65 9.74 -2.32
CA ALA A 34 1.86 9.77 -1.51
C ALA A 34 1.56 10.06 -0.03
N GLU A 35 0.52 10.85 0.25
CA GLU A 35 0.11 11.19 1.62
C GLU A 35 -0.54 9.98 2.30
N VAL A 36 -1.40 9.25 1.59
CA VAL A 36 -1.95 7.97 2.07
C VAL A 36 -0.84 6.97 2.37
N ALA A 37 0.12 6.81 1.46
CA ALA A 37 1.28 5.94 1.66
C ALA A 37 2.12 6.34 2.88
N THR A 38 2.36 7.65 3.05
CA THR A 38 3.07 8.20 4.21
C THR A 38 2.31 7.93 5.51
N MET A 39 0.99 8.11 5.51
CA MET A 39 0.14 7.81 6.67
C MET A 39 0.15 6.31 7.00
N MET A 40 0.20 5.44 6.00
CA MET A 40 0.40 3.99 6.21
C MET A 40 1.81 3.62 6.67
N GLY A 41 2.70 4.58 6.89
CA GLY A 41 4.08 4.33 7.32
C GLY A 41 4.97 3.72 6.24
N LEU A 42 4.52 3.71 4.98
CA LEU A 42 5.31 3.21 3.86
C LEU A 42 6.44 4.22 3.61
N GLY A 43 7.67 3.82 3.90
CA GLY A 43 8.86 4.68 3.88
C GLY A 43 9.35 4.95 2.46
N LEU A 44 8.64 5.79 1.70
CA LEU A 44 8.90 6.05 0.28
C LEU A 44 10.17 6.87 -0.04
N ARG A 45 11.08 7.05 0.92
CA ARG A 45 12.26 7.89 0.74
C ARG A 45 13.44 7.06 0.27
N GLY A 46 13.61 6.96 -1.05
CA GLY A 46 14.87 6.56 -1.67
C GLY A 46 15.81 7.75 -1.87
N ALA A 47 17.12 7.49 -2.02
CA ALA A 47 18.17 8.51 -2.19
C ALA A 47 18.05 9.40 -3.45
N SER A 48 17.09 9.13 -4.32
CA SER A 48 16.72 9.92 -5.50
C SER A 48 15.20 10.04 -5.53
N ALA A 49 14.67 10.97 -4.73
CA ALA A 49 13.23 11.12 -4.48
C ALA A 49 12.46 11.77 -5.66
N ASP A 50 13.15 12.23 -6.69
CA ASP A 50 12.55 13.11 -7.70
C ASP A 50 11.95 12.37 -8.93
N VAL A 51 12.11 11.04 -9.06
CA VAL A 51 11.71 10.34 -10.30
C VAL A 51 10.83 9.10 -10.09
N ARG A 52 10.71 8.54 -8.87
CA ARG A 52 9.92 7.31 -8.67
C ARG A 52 8.49 7.58 -8.20
N PRO A 53 7.48 6.91 -8.80
CA PRO A 53 6.13 6.93 -8.26
C PRO A 53 6.11 6.47 -6.80
N PRO A 54 5.29 7.09 -5.93
CA PRO A 54 5.24 6.81 -4.50
C PRO A 54 5.14 5.32 -4.13
N LEU A 55 4.45 4.50 -4.92
CA LEU A 55 4.20 3.10 -4.57
C LEU A 55 5.03 2.10 -5.40
N PHE A 56 5.97 2.59 -6.21
CA PHE A 56 6.75 1.74 -7.08
C PHE A 56 7.68 0.81 -6.27
N GLY A 57 7.55 -0.50 -6.52
CA GLY A 57 8.40 -1.51 -5.90
C GLY A 57 8.06 -1.84 -4.44
N VAL A 58 6.93 -1.37 -3.93
CA VAL A 58 6.41 -1.83 -2.63
C VAL A 58 6.11 -3.33 -2.75
N ARG A 59 6.74 -4.12 -1.88
CA ARG A 59 6.52 -5.57 -1.75
C ARG A 59 5.86 -5.83 -0.41
N SER A 60 4.90 -6.75 -0.37
CA SER A 60 4.30 -7.19 0.90
C SER A 60 5.30 -8.01 1.72
N ASP A 61 6.00 -7.35 2.63
CA ASP A 61 6.79 -7.96 3.69
C ASP A 61 6.15 -7.72 5.06
N ASP A 62 6.73 -8.28 6.12
CA ASP A 62 6.19 -8.17 7.47
C ASP A 62 6.05 -6.71 7.95
N VAL A 63 6.91 -5.81 7.49
CA VAL A 63 6.84 -4.40 7.87
C VAL A 63 5.65 -3.76 7.16
N VAL A 64 5.52 -3.94 5.85
CA VAL A 64 4.42 -3.40 5.05
C VAL A 64 3.07 -3.92 5.56
N ARG A 65 2.95 -5.23 5.80
CA ARG A 65 1.74 -5.85 6.35
C ARG A 65 1.32 -5.20 7.66
N ARG A 66 2.23 -5.15 8.63
CA ARG A 66 1.95 -4.55 9.94
C ARG A 66 1.55 -3.09 9.86
N THR A 67 2.22 -2.29 9.03
CA THR A 67 1.93 -0.85 8.96
C THR A 67 0.62 -0.57 8.21
N VAL A 68 0.33 -1.34 7.16
CA VAL A 68 -0.96 -1.27 6.44
C VAL A 68 -2.09 -1.72 7.36
N PHE A 69 -1.95 -2.83 8.09
CA PHE A 69 -2.95 -3.27 9.05
C PHE A 69 -3.19 -2.21 10.14
N ALA A 70 -2.14 -1.65 10.73
CA ALA A 70 -2.27 -0.62 11.75
C ALA A 70 -3.00 0.65 11.24
N ALA A 71 -2.74 1.04 9.98
CA ALA A 71 -3.34 2.24 9.39
C ALA A 71 -4.77 2.03 8.87
N THR A 72 -5.11 0.81 8.44
CA THR A 72 -6.33 0.54 7.66
C THR A 72 -7.25 -0.52 8.27
N GLY A 73 -6.72 -1.40 9.13
CA GLY A 73 -7.43 -2.59 9.62
C GLY A 73 -7.62 -3.68 8.57
N VAL A 74 -7.07 -3.53 7.36
CA VAL A 74 -7.14 -4.56 6.32
C VAL A 74 -6.13 -5.67 6.64
N PRO A 75 -6.57 -6.94 6.69
CA PRO A 75 -5.72 -8.05 7.07
C PRO A 75 -4.70 -8.41 5.98
N ASP A 76 -3.64 -9.06 6.42
CA ASP A 76 -2.45 -9.37 5.65
C ASP A 76 -2.75 -10.17 4.37
N GLU A 77 -3.66 -11.14 4.42
CA GLU A 77 -3.98 -11.99 3.25
C GLU A 77 -4.64 -11.17 2.14
N ARG A 78 -5.40 -10.14 2.50
CA ARG A 78 -6.01 -9.21 1.54
C ARG A 78 -4.96 -8.29 0.93
N VAL A 79 -3.92 -7.92 1.69
CA VAL A 79 -2.80 -7.12 1.18
C VAL A 79 -1.92 -7.94 0.25
N ASP A 80 -1.63 -9.19 0.63
CA ASP A 80 -0.82 -10.11 -0.17
C ASP A 80 -1.48 -10.42 -1.52
N ALA A 81 -2.80 -10.64 -1.55
CA ALA A 81 -3.55 -10.89 -2.78
C ALA A 81 -3.51 -9.73 -3.81
N MET A 82 -3.12 -8.52 -3.38
CA MET A 82 -2.95 -7.35 -4.27
C MET A 82 -1.54 -7.25 -4.86
N HIS A 83 -0.60 -8.09 -4.41
CA HIS A 83 0.76 -8.15 -4.92
C HIS A 83 0.92 -9.37 -5.81
N LEU A 84 1.54 -9.18 -6.97
CA LEU A 84 1.87 -10.30 -7.85
C LEU A 84 2.93 -11.17 -7.19
N SER A 85 2.66 -12.47 -7.07
CA SER A 85 3.66 -13.47 -6.75
C SER A 85 4.59 -13.67 -7.94
N VAL A 86 5.88 -13.91 -7.69
CA VAL A 86 6.80 -14.39 -8.73
C VAL A 86 6.23 -15.69 -9.29
N PHE A 87 6.10 -15.79 -10.61
CA PHE A 87 5.74 -17.05 -11.25
C PHE A 87 6.92 -18.03 -11.09
N GLU A 88 6.77 -19.03 -10.22
CA GLU A 88 7.82 -20.04 -9.98
C GLU A 88 7.84 -21.17 -11.01
N GLY A 89 7.02 -21.09 -12.07
CA GLY A 89 7.14 -21.96 -13.24
C GLY A 89 7.24 -23.45 -12.92
N VAL A 90 6.19 -24.03 -12.32
CA VAL A 90 6.08 -25.48 -12.20
C VAL A 90 4.88 -25.95 -13.02
N ARG A 91 5.18 -26.65 -14.12
CA ARG A 91 4.27 -27.56 -14.81
C ARG A 91 4.88 -28.95 -14.76
#